data_AF-A0AAU7T0K4-F1
#
_entry.id   AF-A0AAU7T0K4-F1
#
_cell.length_a   1.000
_cell.length_b   1.000
_cell.length_c   1.000
_cell.angle_alpha   90.00
_cell.angle_beta   90.00
_cell.angle_gamma   90.00
#
_symmetry.space_group_name_H-M   'P 1'
#
loop_
_entity.id
_entity.type
_entity.pdbx_description
1 polymer ?
#
loop_
_entity_poly.entity_id
_entity_poly.type
_entity_poly.pdbx_seq_one_letter_code
_entity_poly.pdbx_strand_id
1 'polypeptide(L)'
;MVQDNETNFNKLLSLGPLEVATIAFFISVGISLIYKNGFYSKLGIDWYLNNLSPQYIFMSSLGLVLPIFLSIFLGVFLSIKYKEFMNSIGGQALYLIFVFGGLIAIKLGLHIPFIAIILIFILFITMLMIESIQALSNIFTLPDVNVIHNKITVLMKSFMLISLVFSIFSICYSPYLYGQAEATEIISKKTRLNLIELHSDKHNWLLLEMNGDKALLINSIDLQSFKIVEYKDIKEIKVK
;
A
#
# COMPACT_ATOMS: atom_id res chain seq x y z
N MET A 1 -26.07 -23.44 -20.29
CA MET A 1 -25.88 -22.37 -19.29
C MET A 1 -24.39 -22.04 -19.09
N VAL A 2 -23.64 -21.76 -20.17
CA VAL A 2 -22.22 -21.33 -20.11
C VAL A 2 -22.03 -19.93 -20.71
N GLN A 3 -23.05 -19.42 -21.42
CA GLN A 3 -23.00 -18.18 -22.18
C GLN A 3 -23.15 -16.89 -21.33
N ASP A 4 -23.55 -16.99 -20.07
CA ASP A 4 -23.81 -15.82 -19.20
C ASP A 4 -22.59 -15.35 -18.38
N ASN A 5 -21.51 -16.13 -18.28
CA ASN A 5 -20.33 -15.73 -17.51
C ASN A 5 -19.31 -14.94 -18.35
N GLU A 6 -19.17 -15.22 -19.66
CA GLU A 6 -18.31 -14.43 -20.56
C GLU A 6 -18.84 -13.00 -20.74
N THR A 7 -20.16 -12.81 -20.75
CA THR A 7 -20.79 -11.49 -20.95
C THR A 7 -20.58 -10.55 -19.77
N ASN A 8 -20.52 -11.06 -18.54
CA ASN A 8 -20.30 -10.24 -17.35
C ASN A 8 -18.83 -9.81 -17.16
N PHE A 9 -17.87 -10.69 -17.46
CA PHE A 9 -16.45 -10.34 -17.40
C PHE A 9 -16.06 -9.34 -18.51
N ASN A 10 -16.59 -9.52 -19.72
CA ASN A 10 -16.39 -8.57 -20.82
C ASN A 10 -17.08 -7.22 -20.57
N LYS A 11 -18.19 -7.18 -19.82
CA LYS A 11 -18.79 -5.93 -19.32
C LYS A 11 -17.94 -5.22 -18.27
N LEU A 12 -17.22 -5.98 -17.44
CA LEU A 12 -16.29 -5.42 -16.46
C LEU A 12 -15.01 -4.88 -17.12
N LEU A 13 -14.63 -5.45 -18.27
CA LEU A 13 -13.58 -4.94 -19.17
C LEU A 13 -14.05 -3.79 -20.07
N SER A 14 -15.37 -3.59 -20.22
CA SER A 14 -15.93 -2.47 -20.99
C SER A 14 -16.10 -1.19 -20.17
N LEU A 15 -15.45 -1.09 -19.01
CA LEU A 15 -15.42 0.15 -18.25
C LEU A 15 -14.77 1.24 -19.11
N GLY A 16 -15.44 2.39 -19.20
CA GLY A 16 -14.84 3.55 -19.86
C GLY A 16 -13.62 4.05 -19.09
N PRO A 17 -12.76 4.86 -19.74
CA PRO A 17 -11.59 5.43 -19.10
C PRO A 17 -11.91 6.23 -17.83
N LEU A 18 -13.11 6.85 -17.79
CA LEU A 18 -13.57 7.65 -16.67
C LEU A 18 -13.89 6.78 -15.44
N GLU A 19 -14.54 5.64 -15.65
CA GLU A 19 -14.87 4.69 -14.59
C GLU A 19 -13.60 4.07 -14.00
N VAL A 20 -12.64 3.71 -14.85
CA VAL A 20 -11.33 3.20 -14.43
C VAL A 20 -10.59 4.25 -13.59
N ALA A 21 -10.58 5.52 -14.03
CA ALA A 21 -9.97 6.61 -13.29
C ALA A 21 -10.66 6.84 -11.93
N THR A 22 -11.99 6.71 -11.89
CA THR A 22 -12.78 6.86 -10.66
C THR A 22 -12.47 5.76 -9.65
N ILE A 23 -12.42 4.51 -10.10
CA ILE A 23 -12.05 3.36 -9.26
C ILE A 23 -10.61 3.51 -8.76
N ALA A 24 -9.68 3.88 -9.63
CA ALA A 24 -8.29 4.12 -9.24
C ALA A 24 -8.17 5.21 -8.19
N PHE A 25 -8.90 6.33 -8.34
CA PHE A 25 -8.92 7.41 -7.36
C PHE A 25 -9.49 6.93 -6.02
N PHE A 26 -10.60 6.20 -6.03
CA PHE A 26 -11.20 5.66 -4.80
C PHE A 26 -10.24 4.73 -4.04
N ILE A 27 -9.58 3.80 -4.76
CA ILE A 27 -8.56 2.91 -4.19
C ILE A 27 -7.39 3.72 -3.64
N SER A 28 -6.95 4.77 -4.35
CA SER A 28 -5.85 5.64 -3.91
C SER A 28 -6.14 6.32 -2.57
N VAL A 29 -7.34 6.88 -2.43
CA VAL A 29 -7.78 7.54 -1.19
C VAL A 29 -7.88 6.51 -0.07
N GLY A 30 -8.42 5.31 -0.35
CA GLY A 30 -8.48 4.22 0.63
C GLY A 30 -7.10 3.78 1.15
N ILE A 31 -6.14 3.57 0.24
CA ILE A 31 -4.75 3.24 0.60
C ILE A 31 -4.12 4.35 1.44
N SER A 32 -4.32 5.61 1.06
CA SER A 32 -3.82 6.79 1.78
C SER A 32 -4.38 6.87 3.19
N LEU A 33 -5.68 6.60 3.34
CA LEU A 33 -6.36 6.57 4.64
C LEU A 33 -5.79 5.48 5.54
N ILE A 34 -5.60 4.26 5.02
CA ILE A 34 -5.02 3.14 5.78
C ILE A 34 -3.60 3.48 6.25
N TYR A 35 -2.79 4.09 5.37
CA TYR A 35 -1.46 4.56 5.72
C TYR A 35 -1.48 5.61 6.84
N LYS A 36 -2.30 6.66 6.71
CA LYS A 36 -2.41 7.71 7.74
C LYS A 36 -2.95 7.18 9.06
N ASN A 37 -3.86 6.21 9.02
CA ASN A 37 -4.32 5.51 10.21
C ASN A 37 -3.17 4.78 10.94
N GLY A 38 -2.30 4.09 10.20
CA GLY A 38 -1.09 3.48 10.78
C GLY A 38 -0.12 4.49 11.36
N PHE A 39 0.07 5.61 10.66
CA PHE A 39 0.96 6.69 11.10
C PHE A 39 0.48 7.38 12.39
N TYR A 40 -0.77 7.85 12.43
CA TYR A 40 -1.30 8.56 13.60
C TYR A 40 -1.54 7.65 14.81
N SER A 41 -1.93 6.39 14.60
CA SER A 41 -2.07 5.43 15.71
C SER A 41 -0.75 5.14 16.40
N LYS A 42 0.34 5.07 15.64
CA LYS A 42 1.67 4.88 16.22
C LYS A 42 2.16 6.11 16.97
N LEU A 43 1.77 7.31 16.55
CA LEU A 43 2.06 8.58 17.23
C LEU A 43 1.14 8.86 18.42
N GLY A 44 0.04 8.11 18.58
CA GLY A 44 -0.95 8.33 19.65
C GLY A 44 -1.91 9.49 19.39
N ILE A 45 -2.10 9.89 18.13
CA ILE A 45 -2.94 11.03 17.70
C ILE A 45 -4.01 10.63 16.69
N ASP A 46 -4.65 9.47 16.90
CA ASP A 46 -5.72 8.94 16.03
C ASP A 46 -6.83 9.95 15.72
N TRP A 47 -7.14 10.80 16.70
CA TRP A 47 -8.14 11.86 16.58
C TRP A 47 -7.84 12.85 15.45
N TYR A 48 -6.57 13.02 15.06
CA TYR A 48 -6.17 13.96 14.02
C TYR A 48 -6.67 13.53 12.64
N LEU A 49 -6.82 12.23 12.39
CA LEU A 49 -7.32 11.70 11.11
C LEU A 49 -8.69 12.25 10.74
N ASN A 50 -9.57 12.44 11.73
CA ASN A 50 -10.93 12.94 11.54
C ASN A 50 -10.98 14.44 11.16
N ASN A 51 -9.88 15.17 11.33
CA ASN A 51 -9.78 16.59 10.98
C ASN A 51 -9.21 16.83 9.58
N LEU A 52 -8.86 15.75 8.85
CA LEU A 52 -8.26 15.85 7.52
C LEU A 52 -9.32 15.69 6.43
N SER A 53 -9.21 16.49 5.37
CA SER A 53 -10.02 16.28 4.17
C SER A 53 -9.49 15.08 3.38
N PRO A 54 -10.35 14.35 2.64
CA PRO A 54 -9.90 13.25 1.78
C PRO A 54 -8.85 13.68 0.74
N GLN A 55 -8.98 14.89 0.20
CA GLN A 55 -8.00 15.46 -0.72
C GLN A 55 -6.63 15.62 -0.04
N TYR A 56 -6.61 16.09 1.20
CA TYR A 56 -5.37 16.26 1.94
C TYR A 56 -4.71 14.93 2.31
N ILE A 57 -5.52 13.95 2.75
CA ILE A 57 -5.05 12.58 3.03
C ILE A 57 -4.35 12.02 1.79
N PHE A 58 -4.96 12.17 0.61
CA PHE A 58 -4.33 11.73 -0.64
C PHE A 58 -3.04 12.48 -0.97
N MET A 59 -3.05 13.82 -0.91
CA MET A 59 -1.89 14.65 -1.25
C MET A 59 -0.68 14.39 -0.34
N SER A 60 -0.92 14.27 0.97
CA SER A 60 0.12 13.98 1.97
C SER A 60 0.66 12.54 1.86
N SER A 61 -0.05 11.65 1.17
CA SER A 61 0.34 10.26 0.92
C SER A 61 0.89 10.02 -0.49
N LEU A 62 1.02 11.05 -1.33
CA LEU A 62 1.49 10.90 -2.72
C LEU A 62 2.83 10.18 -2.84
N GLY A 63 3.74 10.42 -1.91
CA GLY A 63 5.05 9.75 -1.85
C GLY A 63 4.96 8.23 -1.71
N LEU A 64 3.86 7.70 -1.17
CA LEU A 64 3.57 6.27 -1.07
C LEU A 64 2.69 5.79 -2.22
N VAL A 65 1.64 6.53 -2.54
CA VAL A 65 0.64 6.14 -3.53
C VAL A 65 1.26 6.00 -4.92
N LEU A 66 2.08 6.96 -5.36
CA LEU A 66 2.70 6.94 -6.68
C LEU A 66 3.59 5.70 -6.89
N PRO A 67 4.53 5.38 -5.97
CA PRO A 67 5.29 4.14 -6.08
C PRO A 67 4.42 2.87 -6.09
N ILE A 68 3.36 2.80 -5.28
CA ILE A 68 2.46 1.64 -5.26
C ILE A 68 1.83 1.43 -6.65
N PHE A 69 1.29 2.48 -7.26
CA PHE A 69 0.74 2.38 -8.62
C PHE A 69 1.80 1.95 -9.63
N LEU A 70 3.01 2.53 -9.57
CA LEU A 70 4.11 2.17 -10.46
C LEU A 70 4.48 0.69 -10.31
N SER A 71 4.54 0.18 -9.08
CA SER A 71 4.78 -1.24 -8.80
C SER A 71 3.68 -2.16 -9.31
N ILE A 72 2.42 -1.75 -9.21
CA ILE A 72 1.29 -2.50 -9.77
C ILE A 72 1.41 -2.57 -11.29
N PHE A 73 1.63 -1.42 -11.96
CA PHE A 73 1.80 -1.38 -13.42
C PHE A 73 2.98 -2.22 -13.89
N LEU A 74 4.12 -2.12 -13.19
CA LEU A 74 5.31 -2.90 -13.51
C LEU A 74 5.08 -4.40 -13.28
N GLY A 75 4.41 -4.78 -12.19
CA GLY A 75 4.02 -6.16 -11.92
C GLY A 75 3.10 -6.72 -13.00
N VAL A 76 2.10 -5.96 -13.44
CA VAL A 76 1.22 -6.33 -14.56
C VAL A 76 2.03 -6.57 -15.83
N PHE A 77 2.87 -5.61 -16.19
CA PHE A 77 3.71 -5.70 -17.39
C PHE A 77 4.63 -6.92 -17.36
N LEU A 78 5.32 -7.15 -16.25
CA LEU A 78 6.23 -8.28 -16.09
C LEU A 78 5.48 -9.62 -16.10
N SER A 79 4.27 -9.68 -15.52
CA SER A 79 3.45 -10.91 -15.52
C SER A 79 3.14 -11.34 -16.95
N ILE A 80 2.73 -10.39 -17.80
CA ILE A 80 2.40 -10.64 -19.20
C ILE A 80 3.67 -11.08 -19.96
N LYS A 81 4.79 -10.41 -19.74
CA LYS A 81 6.04 -10.66 -20.48
C LYS A 81 6.74 -11.97 -20.07
N TYR A 82 6.67 -12.35 -18.79
CA TYR A 82 7.42 -13.47 -18.21
C TYR A 82 6.51 -14.59 -17.66
N LYS A 83 5.32 -14.74 -18.24
CA LYS A 83 4.28 -15.67 -17.81
C LYS A 83 4.78 -17.11 -17.55
N GLU A 84 5.60 -17.66 -18.44
CA GLU A 84 6.11 -19.03 -18.29
C GLU A 84 7.04 -19.17 -17.07
N PHE A 85 7.91 -18.19 -16.84
CA PHE A 85 8.81 -18.19 -15.69
C PHE A 85 8.03 -18.05 -14.38
N MET A 86 7.03 -17.16 -14.33
CA MET A 86 6.22 -16.96 -13.13
C MET A 86 5.38 -18.18 -12.76
N ASN A 87 4.93 -18.94 -13.76
CA ASN A 87 4.20 -20.19 -13.56
C ASN A 87 5.12 -21.37 -13.23
N SER A 88 6.43 -21.22 -13.39
CA SER A 88 7.38 -22.25 -12.97
C SER A 88 7.50 -22.32 -11.44
N ILE A 89 7.89 -23.49 -10.94
CA ILE A 89 8.21 -23.69 -9.52
C ILE A 89 9.28 -22.69 -9.06
N GLY A 90 10.24 -22.35 -9.92
CA GLY A 90 11.28 -21.36 -9.62
C GLY A 90 10.71 -19.96 -9.38
N GLY A 91 9.78 -19.51 -10.21
CA GLY A 91 9.08 -18.23 -10.04
C GLY A 91 8.26 -18.18 -8.75
N GLN A 92 7.54 -19.25 -8.43
CA GLN A 92 6.76 -19.36 -7.19
C GLN A 92 7.64 -19.41 -5.93
N ALA A 93 8.78 -20.12 -5.98
CA ALA A 93 9.74 -20.15 -4.88
C ALA A 93 10.36 -18.78 -4.65
N LEU A 94 10.74 -18.08 -5.72
CA LEU A 94 11.31 -16.74 -5.65
C LEU A 94 10.30 -15.74 -5.09
N TYR A 95 9.02 -15.85 -5.44
CA TYR A 95 7.93 -15.10 -4.80
C TYR A 95 7.92 -15.30 -3.28
N LEU A 96 7.89 -16.56 -2.80
CA LEU A 96 7.84 -16.86 -1.37
C LEU A 96 9.07 -16.28 -0.65
N ILE A 97 10.25 -16.35 -1.25
CA ILE A 97 11.47 -15.74 -0.70
C ILE A 97 11.29 -14.23 -0.54
N PHE A 98 10.72 -13.53 -1.53
CA PHE A 98 10.45 -12.10 -1.41
C PHE A 98 9.38 -11.76 -0.37
N VAL A 99 8.32 -12.57 -0.25
CA VAL A 99 7.31 -12.41 0.80
C VAL A 99 7.93 -12.57 2.19
N PHE A 100 8.61 -13.69 2.45
CA PHE A 100 9.20 -13.96 3.75
C PHE A 100 10.36 -13.02 4.06
N GLY A 101 11.21 -12.74 3.08
CA GLY A 101 12.29 -11.77 3.20
C GLY A 101 11.78 -10.38 3.54
N GLY A 102 10.65 -9.98 2.93
CA GLY A 102 10.00 -8.72 3.24
C GLY A 102 9.43 -8.66 4.65
N LEU A 103 8.70 -9.69 5.09
CA LEU A 103 8.19 -9.79 6.46
C LEU A 103 9.32 -9.77 7.51
N ILE A 104 10.44 -10.43 7.23
CA ILE A 104 11.62 -10.42 8.12
C ILE A 104 12.24 -9.03 8.16
N ALA A 105 12.42 -8.37 7.02
CA ALA A 105 12.97 -7.02 6.96
C ALA A 105 12.09 -6.00 7.70
N ILE A 106 10.76 -6.13 7.58
CA ILE A 106 9.79 -5.35 8.36
C ILE A 106 10.05 -5.55 9.87
N LYS A 107 10.16 -6.80 10.32
CA LYS A 107 10.38 -7.12 11.74
C LYS A 107 11.72 -6.62 12.27
N LEU A 108 12.76 -6.61 11.43
CA LEU A 108 14.10 -6.15 11.77
C LEU A 108 14.27 -4.63 11.72
N GLY A 109 13.25 -3.88 11.26
CA GLY A 109 13.32 -2.42 11.15
C GLY A 109 14.40 -1.94 10.18
N LEU A 110 14.67 -2.71 9.11
CA LEU A 110 15.63 -2.29 8.09
C LEU A 110 15.02 -1.14 7.28
N HIS A 111 15.53 0.07 7.52
CA HIS A 111 14.92 1.34 7.09
C HIS A 111 14.87 1.56 5.56
N ILE A 112 15.98 1.38 4.86
CA ILE A 112 16.10 1.77 3.44
C ILE A 112 15.72 0.65 2.43
N PRO A 113 15.64 -0.65 2.80
CA PRO A 113 14.95 -1.59 1.93
C PRO A 113 13.43 -1.63 2.18
N PHE A 114 12.84 -0.96 3.18
CA PHE A 114 11.43 -1.16 3.53
C PHE A 114 10.44 -0.76 2.42
N ILE A 115 10.60 0.43 1.83
CA ILE A 115 9.80 0.87 0.67
C ILE A 115 10.04 -0.06 -0.51
N ALA A 116 11.31 -0.26 -0.88
CA ALA A 116 11.66 -1.13 -2.00
C ALA A 116 11.13 -2.55 -1.84
N ILE A 117 11.15 -3.09 -0.62
CA ILE A 117 10.62 -4.40 -0.26
C ILE A 117 9.11 -4.42 -0.39
N ILE A 118 8.39 -3.42 0.12
CA ILE A 118 6.93 -3.34 -0.05
C ILE A 118 6.58 -3.23 -1.53
N LEU A 119 7.35 -2.45 -2.30
CA LEU A 119 7.14 -2.27 -3.73
C LEU A 119 7.43 -3.55 -4.52
N ILE A 120 8.51 -4.26 -4.21
CA ILE A 120 8.84 -5.56 -4.79
C ILE A 120 7.78 -6.59 -4.38
N PHE A 121 7.33 -6.57 -3.13
CA PHE A 121 6.28 -7.44 -2.62
C PHE A 121 4.94 -7.22 -3.33
N ILE A 122 4.52 -5.97 -3.53
CA ILE A 122 3.33 -5.61 -4.30
C ILE A 122 3.48 -6.01 -5.77
N LEU A 123 4.65 -5.80 -6.36
CA LEU A 123 4.97 -6.23 -7.73
C LEU A 123 4.83 -7.75 -7.87
N PHE A 124 5.39 -8.51 -6.94
CA PHE A 124 5.31 -9.97 -6.95
C PHE A 124 3.89 -10.50 -6.69
N ILE A 125 3.15 -9.86 -5.79
CA ILE A 125 1.73 -10.16 -5.55
C ILE A 125 0.91 -9.94 -6.82
N THR A 126 1.09 -8.80 -7.48
CA THR A 126 0.29 -8.44 -8.67
C THR A 126 0.55 -9.40 -9.83
N MET A 127 1.80 -9.88 -9.99
CA MET A 127 2.11 -10.94 -10.95
C MET A 127 1.34 -12.23 -10.66
N LEU A 128 1.31 -12.69 -9.41
CA LEU A 128 0.54 -13.89 -9.04
C LEU A 128 -0.98 -13.69 -9.13
N MET A 129 -1.50 -12.50 -8.83
CA MET A 129 -2.91 -12.18 -9.00
C MET A 129 -3.34 -12.35 -10.47
N ILE A 130 -2.56 -11.86 -11.41
CA ILE A 130 -2.90 -11.93 -12.84
C ILE A 130 -2.89 -13.37 -13.32
N GLU A 131 -1.86 -14.14 -12.95
CA GLU A 131 -1.79 -15.56 -13.32
C GLU A 131 -2.91 -16.39 -12.67
N SER A 132 -3.22 -16.14 -11.39
CA SER A 132 -4.34 -16.83 -10.72
C SER A 132 -5.69 -16.50 -11.36
N ILE A 133 -5.91 -15.24 -11.77
CA ILE A 133 -7.11 -14.83 -12.51
C ILE A 133 -7.17 -15.54 -13.88
N GLN A 134 -6.07 -15.57 -14.63
CA GLN A 134 -6.00 -16.23 -15.94
C GLN A 134 -6.16 -17.75 -15.86
N ALA A 135 -5.60 -18.38 -14.82
CA ALA A 135 -5.78 -19.80 -14.56
C ALA A 135 -7.25 -20.09 -14.23
N LEU A 136 -7.90 -19.25 -13.41
CA LEU A 136 -9.32 -19.40 -13.08
C LEU A 136 -10.20 -19.29 -14.35
N SER A 137 -9.92 -18.35 -15.25
CA SER A 137 -10.71 -18.14 -16.48
C SER A 137 -10.63 -19.31 -17.46
N ASN A 138 -9.44 -19.89 -17.64
CA ASN A 138 -9.23 -21.03 -18.57
C ASN A 138 -9.82 -22.36 -18.09
N ILE A 139 -10.24 -22.42 -16.83
CA ILE A 139 -10.73 -23.63 -16.17
C ILE A 139 -12.25 -23.74 -16.25
N PHE A 140 -12.99 -22.64 -16.37
CA PHE A 140 -14.44 -22.67 -16.59
C PHE A 140 -14.85 -23.17 -17.98
N THR A 141 -13.88 -23.40 -18.87
CA THR A 141 -14.09 -23.75 -20.28
C THR A 141 -13.71 -25.19 -20.64
N LEU A 142 -13.12 -25.99 -19.74
CA LEU A 142 -12.65 -27.34 -20.06
C LEU A 142 -13.63 -28.45 -19.62
N PRO A 143 -14.02 -29.37 -20.53
CA PRO A 143 -14.79 -30.56 -20.17
C PRO A 143 -13.92 -31.59 -19.43
N ASP A 144 -14.59 -32.35 -18.58
CA ASP A 144 -14.04 -33.27 -17.58
C ASP A 144 -13.22 -34.40 -18.22
N VAL A 145 -11.89 -34.39 -18.03
CA VAL A 145 -11.01 -35.49 -18.43
C VAL A 145 -10.13 -35.90 -17.24
N ASN A 146 -10.35 -37.12 -16.77
CA ASN A 146 -9.59 -37.89 -15.76
C ASN A 146 -9.67 -37.43 -14.29
N VAL A 147 -10.13 -38.34 -13.42
CA VAL A 147 -10.33 -38.14 -11.97
C VAL A 147 -9.05 -37.73 -11.20
N ILE A 148 -7.88 -38.26 -11.58
CA ILE A 148 -6.59 -37.90 -10.94
C ILE A 148 -6.16 -36.49 -11.34
N HIS A 149 -6.30 -36.16 -12.63
CA HIS A 149 -6.06 -34.81 -13.12
C HIS A 149 -7.00 -33.83 -12.43
N ASN A 150 -8.27 -34.18 -12.30
CA ASN A 150 -9.27 -33.35 -11.63
C ASN A 150 -8.93 -33.06 -10.16
N LYS A 151 -8.42 -34.04 -9.38
CA LYS A 151 -7.96 -33.82 -7.99
C LYS A 151 -6.77 -32.87 -7.89
N ILE A 152 -5.75 -33.03 -8.73
CA ILE A 152 -4.56 -32.17 -8.74
C ILE A 152 -4.96 -30.74 -9.15
N THR A 153 -5.81 -30.62 -10.17
CA THR A 153 -6.31 -29.32 -10.63
C THR A 153 -7.14 -28.62 -9.55
N VAL A 154 -8.01 -29.32 -8.81
CA VAL A 154 -8.76 -28.73 -7.69
C VAL A 154 -7.85 -28.23 -6.56
N LEU A 155 -6.81 -28.98 -6.20
CA LEU A 155 -5.85 -28.56 -5.17
C LEU A 155 -5.10 -27.27 -5.59
N MET A 156 -4.63 -27.22 -6.84
CA MET A 156 -3.96 -26.03 -7.39
C MET A 156 -4.90 -24.81 -7.42
N LYS A 157 -6.18 -25.00 -7.78
CA LYS A 157 -7.20 -23.93 -7.75
C LYS A 157 -7.39 -23.36 -6.35
N SER A 158 -7.54 -24.23 -5.35
CA SER A 158 -7.70 -23.81 -3.96
C SER A 158 -6.48 -23.03 -3.48
N PHE A 159 -5.27 -23.48 -3.83
CA PHE A 159 -4.04 -22.77 -3.50
C PHE A 159 -3.95 -21.39 -4.17
N MET A 160 -4.29 -21.29 -5.46
CA MET A 160 -4.31 -20.01 -6.17
C MET A 160 -5.34 -19.04 -5.59
N LEU A 161 -6.53 -19.52 -5.25
CA LEU A 161 -7.56 -18.69 -4.62
C LEU A 161 -7.13 -18.19 -3.23
N ILE A 162 -6.52 -19.06 -2.41
CA ILE A 162 -5.96 -18.69 -1.11
C ILE A 162 -4.85 -17.64 -1.28
N SER A 163 -3.96 -17.85 -2.26
CA SER A 163 -2.89 -16.91 -2.58
C SER A 163 -3.43 -15.56 -3.02
N LEU A 164 -4.47 -15.52 -3.84
CA LEU A 164 -5.17 -14.31 -4.26
C LEU A 164 -5.78 -13.56 -3.07
N VAL A 165 -6.47 -14.26 -2.17
CA VAL A 165 -7.06 -13.65 -0.96
C VAL A 165 -5.96 -13.07 -0.08
N PHE A 166 -4.90 -13.84 0.19
CA PHE A 166 -3.76 -13.39 0.99
C PHE A 166 -3.04 -12.18 0.37
N SER A 167 -2.93 -12.17 -0.96
CA SER A 167 -2.38 -11.09 -1.76
C SER A 167 -3.18 -9.79 -1.61
N ILE A 168 -4.51 -9.85 -1.68
CA ILE A 168 -5.38 -8.70 -1.47
C ILE A 168 -5.21 -8.16 -0.04
N PHE A 169 -5.27 -9.02 0.98
CA PHE A 169 -5.04 -8.60 2.36
C PHE A 169 -3.67 -7.96 2.56
N SER A 170 -2.64 -8.51 1.92
CA SER A 170 -1.27 -8.00 1.98
C SER A 170 -1.15 -6.61 1.39
N ILE A 171 -1.72 -6.37 0.19
CA ILE A 171 -1.75 -5.05 -0.45
C ILE A 171 -2.53 -4.05 0.41
N CYS A 172 -3.65 -4.46 1.01
CA CYS A 172 -4.46 -3.59 1.85
C CYS A 172 -3.78 -3.27 3.19
N TYR A 173 -3.01 -4.20 3.76
CA TYR A 173 -2.39 -4.03 5.08
C TYR A 173 -1.00 -3.39 5.04
N SER A 174 -0.25 -3.53 3.93
CA SER A 174 1.10 -2.95 3.82
C SER A 174 1.17 -1.42 4.02
N PRO A 175 0.21 -0.59 3.56
CA PRO A 175 0.23 0.85 3.80
C PRO A 175 0.15 1.19 5.30
N TYR A 176 -0.62 0.41 6.06
CA TYR A 176 -0.74 0.59 7.51
C TYR A 176 0.60 0.36 8.21
N LEU A 177 1.28 -0.74 7.89
CA LEU A 177 2.61 -1.05 8.42
C LEU A 177 3.63 0.02 8.04
N TYR A 178 3.53 0.54 6.81
CA TYR A 178 4.38 1.64 6.36
C TYR A 178 4.16 2.91 7.19
N GLY A 179 2.90 3.29 7.44
CA GLY A 179 2.60 4.42 8.31
C GLY A 179 3.19 4.26 9.71
N GLN A 180 3.07 3.06 10.31
CA GLN A 180 3.68 2.79 11.61
C GLN A 180 5.22 2.87 11.58
N ALA A 181 5.85 2.39 10.51
CA ALA A 181 7.30 2.45 10.35
C ALA A 181 7.78 3.90 10.32
N GLU A 182 7.16 4.75 9.49
CA GLU A 182 7.50 6.17 9.38
C GLU A 182 7.31 6.93 10.69
N ALA A 183 6.20 6.69 11.41
CA ALA A 183 5.99 7.24 12.74
C ALA A 183 7.06 6.81 13.75
N THR A 184 7.52 5.56 13.67
CA THR A 184 8.59 5.04 14.52
C THR A 184 9.93 5.74 14.24
N GLU A 185 10.20 6.14 13.00
CA GLU A 185 11.40 6.90 12.63
C GLU A 185 11.40 8.30 13.25
N ILE A 186 10.23 8.93 13.31
CA ILE A 186 10.03 10.23 13.96
C ILE A 186 10.25 10.10 15.47
N ILE A 187 9.63 9.11 16.11
CA ILE A 187 9.77 8.85 17.55
C ILE A 187 11.23 8.54 17.92
N SER A 188 11.93 7.77 17.07
CA SER A 188 13.34 7.42 17.29
C SER A 188 14.34 8.51 16.87
N LYS A 189 13.85 9.70 16.48
CA LYS A 189 14.66 10.86 16.03
C LYS A 189 15.60 10.54 14.85
N LYS A 190 15.25 9.54 14.04
CA LYS A 190 16.00 9.17 12.83
C LYS A 190 15.67 10.10 11.66
N THR A 191 14.44 10.60 11.63
CA THR A 191 13.98 11.55 10.61
C THR A 191 14.31 12.98 11.01
N ARG A 192 14.82 13.78 10.05
CA ARG A 192 15.04 15.21 10.25
C ARG A 192 13.74 15.96 9.97
N LEU A 193 13.08 16.41 11.04
CA LEU A 193 11.96 17.34 10.95
C LEU A 193 12.46 18.79 11.00
N ASN A 194 11.75 19.67 10.28
CA ASN A 194 12.03 21.11 10.30
C ASN A 194 11.67 21.69 11.67
N LEU A 195 12.50 22.60 12.17
CA LEU A 195 12.25 23.29 13.43
C LEU A 195 11.33 24.50 13.19
N ILE A 196 10.35 24.69 14.05
CA ILE A 196 9.34 25.75 13.97
C ILE A 196 9.47 26.66 15.20
N GLU A 197 9.57 27.96 14.94
CA GLU A 197 9.49 29.01 15.96
C GLU A 197 8.10 29.66 15.88
N LEU A 198 7.40 29.74 17.01
CA LEU A 198 6.06 30.34 17.08
C LEU A 198 6.15 31.75 17.67
N HIS A 199 5.18 32.61 17.34
CA HIS A 199 5.12 33.98 17.89
C HIS A 199 4.92 34.01 19.40
N SER A 200 4.07 33.13 19.93
CA SER A 200 3.59 33.16 21.32
C SER A 200 4.30 32.15 22.24
N ASP A 201 5.20 31.33 21.71
CA ASP A 201 5.71 30.15 22.39
C ASP A 201 7.22 30.00 22.16
N LYS A 202 7.97 29.84 23.26
CA LYS A 202 9.43 29.70 23.23
C LYS A 202 9.88 28.24 23.14
N HIS A 203 8.96 27.27 23.18
CA HIS A 203 9.31 25.87 23.03
C HIS A 203 9.78 25.57 21.60
N ASN A 204 10.72 24.63 21.51
CA ASN A 204 11.21 24.13 20.24
C ASN A 204 10.22 23.10 19.68
N TRP A 205 9.46 23.50 18.67
CA TRP A 205 8.51 22.65 17.96
C TRP A 205 9.11 22.11 16.68
N LEU A 206 8.75 20.88 16.31
CA LEU A 206 9.10 20.29 15.03
C LEU A 206 7.85 20.21 14.15
N LEU A 207 8.00 20.55 12.87
CA LEU A 207 6.93 20.42 11.91
C LEU A 207 6.71 18.95 11.58
N LEU A 208 5.54 18.42 11.95
CA LEU A 208 5.15 17.07 11.61
C LEU A 208 4.39 17.05 10.27
N GLU A 209 3.39 17.93 10.14
CA GLU A 209 2.58 18.00 8.92
C GLU A 209 1.95 19.38 8.71
N MET A 210 1.57 19.69 7.46
CA MET A 210 0.97 20.96 7.06
C MET A 210 -0.34 20.68 6.32
N ASN A 211 -1.49 20.96 6.95
CA ASN A 211 -2.82 20.74 6.38
C ASN A 211 -3.55 22.07 6.14
N GLY A 212 -3.67 22.47 4.86
CA GLY A 212 -4.40 23.67 4.50
C GLY A 212 -3.74 24.89 5.12
N ASP A 213 -4.44 25.57 6.02
CA ASP A 213 -4.02 26.74 6.81
C ASP A 213 -3.43 26.39 8.19
N LYS A 214 -3.38 25.11 8.54
CA LYS A 214 -2.94 24.60 9.84
C LYS A 214 -1.66 23.77 9.72
N ALA A 215 -0.87 23.77 10.78
CA ALA A 215 0.29 22.91 10.94
C ALA A 215 0.13 22.04 12.19
N LEU A 216 0.45 20.76 12.05
CA LEU A 216 0.62 19.85 13.18
C LEU A 216 2.08 19.85 13.60
N LEU A 217 2.31 20.16 14.86
CA LEU A 217 3.61 20.26 15.49
C LEU A 217 3.78 19.18 16.55
N ILE A 218 5.01 18.71 16.70
CA ILE A 218 5.43 17.80 17.76
C ILE A 218 6.55 18.46 18.58
N ASN A 219 6.52 18.34 19.89
CA ASN A 219 7.53 18.97 20.75
C ASN A 219 8.88 18.24 20.57
N SER A 220 9.97 18.99 20.38
CA SER A 220 11.30 18.42 20.12
C SER A 220 11.91 17.63 21.29
N ILE A 221 11.46 17.91 22.51
CA ILE A 221 11.92 17.27 23.74
C ILE A 221 10.96 16.13 24.08
N ASP A 222 9.67 16.44 24.19
CA ASP A 222 8.60 15.47 24.50
C ASP A 222 7.81 15.08 23.24
N LEU A 223 8.18 13.95 22.64
CA LEU A 223 7.55 13.45 21.42
C LEU A 223 6.11 12.92 21.61
N GLN A 224 5.51 13.10 22.79
CA GLN A 224 4.09 12.83 23.05
C GLN A 224 3.24 14.10 23.08
N SER A 225 3.87 15.28 23.07
CA SER A 225 3.18 16.55 23.08
C SER A 225 2.98 17.08 21.66
N PHE A 226 1.72 17.20 21.25
CA PHE A 226 1.31 17.67 19.93
C PHE A 226 0.54 18.98 20.01
N LYS A 227 0.68 19.83 18.99
CA LYS A 227 -0.02 21.11 18.91
C LYS A 227 -0.44 21.39 17.47
N ILE A 228 -1.67 21.84 17.29
CA ILE A 228 -2.14 22.38 16.01
C ILE A 228 -2.07 23.89 16.10
N VAL A 229 -1.45 24.53 15.11
CA VAL A 229 -1.37 25.98 14.98
C VAL A 229 -1.79 26.41 13.60
N GLU A 230 -2.23 27.66 13.45
CA GLU A 230 -2.44 28.24 12.12
C GLU A 230 -1.11 28.78 11.57
N TYR A 231 -0.96 28.89 10.25
CA TYR A 231 0.29 29.42 9.68
C TYR A 231 0.65 30.82 10.13
N LYS A 232 -0.36 31.65 10.40
CA LYS A 232 -0.15 33.02 10.91
C LYS A 232 0.54 33.04 12.29
N ASP A 233 0.51 31.92 13.02
CA ASP A 233 1.15 31.78 14.33
C ASP A 233 2.62 31.34 14.22
N ILE A 234 3.06 30.90 13.04
CA ILE A 234 4.42 30.49 12.75
C ILE A 234 5.26 31.71 12.39
N LYS A 235 6.29 31.96 13.19
CA LYS A 235 7.25 33.05 12.97
C LYS A 235 8.33 32.66 11.98
N GLU A 236 8.89 31.46 12.11
CA GLU A 236 10.01 31.01 11.27
C GLU A 236 10.03 29.47 11.14
N ILE A 237 10.40 29.00 9.94
CA ILE A 237 10.67 27.58 9.64
C ILE A 237 12.16 27.42 9.35
N LYS A 238 12.88 26.72 10.23
CA LYS A 238 14.32 26.46 10.10
C LYS A 238 14.52 25.06 9.52
N VAL A 239 15.05 24.99 8.30
CA VAL A 239 15.36 23.75 7.58
C VAL A 239 16.67 23.15 8.11
N LYS A 240 16.71 21.83 8.33
CA LYS A 240 17.87 21.07 8.85
C LYS A 240 18.44 20.08 7.84
#